data_AF-T1HPW9-F1
#
_entry.id   AF-T1HPW9-F1
#
_cell.length_a   1.000
_cell.length_b   1.000
_cell.length_c   1.000
_cell.angle_alpha   90.00
_cell.angle_beta   90.00
_cell.angle_gamma   90.00
#
_symmetry.space_group_name_H-M   'P 1'
#
loop_
_entity.id
_entity.type
_entity.pdbx_description
1 polymer ?
#
loop_
_entity_poly.entity_id
_entity_poly.type
_entity_poly.pdbx_seq_one_letter_code
_entity_poly.pdbx_strand_id
1 'polypeptide(L)'
;MNRLQPLKEKMGNPTWLELVQNAVNQGVSLSEQFMYTVSDRSLANYPVHCFAVLETEVDLLTGQYQILRADILEDAGESVSPFVDIGQIEGAFVMGLGYFHSEEIIYDKEDGRLLTNRTWTYWPPGAQDIPIDFRITMRRNAPNPNFVLRSK
;
A
#
# COMPACT_ATOMS: atom_id res chain seq x y z
N MET A 1 5.01 12.31 24.43
CA MET A 1 4.04 13.38 24.80
C MET A 1 4.08 13.86 26.26
N ASN A 2 4.65 13.10 27.20
CA ASN A 2 4.57 13.44 28.64
C ASN A 2 5.34 14.71 29.05
N ARG A 3 6.31 15.18 28.25
CA ARG A 3 7.13 16.36 28.58
C ARG A 3 6.38 17.69 28.49
N LEU A 4 5.45 17.80 27.54
CA LEU A 4 4.67 19.02 27.32
C LEU A 4 3.36 19.02 28.13
N GLN A 5 2.96 17.88 28.67
CA GLN A 5 1.71 17.73 29.42
C GLN A 5 1.63 18.67 30.64
N PRO A 6 2.65 18.80 31.51
CA PRO A 6 2.59 19.73 32.65
C PRO A 6 2.49 21.19 32.24
N LEU A 7 3.06 21.57 31.09
CA LEU A 7 2.97 22.92 30.54
C LEU A 7 1.57 23.19 29.99
N LYS A 8 1.00 22.20 29.29
CA LYS A 8 -0.36 22.27 28.77
C LYS A 8 -1.38 22.42 29.89
N GLU A 9 -1.23 21.67 30.99
CA GLU A 9 -2.10 21.75 32.16
C GLU A 9 -2.00 23.10 32.88
N LYS A 10 -0.80 23.69 32.99
CA LYS A 10 -0.60 25.03 33.58
C LYS A 10 -1.18 26.17 32.74
N MET A 11 -1.10 26.05 31.42
CA MET A 11 -1.57 27.08 30.48
C MET A 11 -3.05 26.89 30.09
N GLY A 12 -3.67 25.78 30.49
CA GLY A 12 -5.05 25.43 30.20
C GLY A 12 -5.27 24.93 28.77
N ASN A 13 -5.33 25.84 27.81
CA ASN A 13 -5.52 25.51 26.39
C ASN A 13 -4.69 26.41 25.46
N PRO A 14 -3.35 26.40 25.58
CA PRO A 14 -2.49 27.23 24.74
C PRO A 14 -2.52 26.76 23.28
N THR A 15 -2.24 27.68 22.35
CA THR A 15 -1.93 27.30 20.97
C THR A 15 -0.64 26.46 20.94
N TRP A 16 -0.46 25.65 19.89
CA TRP A 16 0.76 24.85 19.73
C TRP A 16 2.03 25.72 19.76
N LEU A 17 1.97 26.91 19.15
CA LEU A 17 3.09 27.85 19.11
C LEU A 17 3.45 28.36 20.51
N GLU A 18 2.47 28.80 21.30
CA GLU A 18 2.70 29.29 22.66
C GLU A 18 3.26 28.19 23.57
N LEU A 19 2.75 26.96 23.43
CA LEU A 19 3.22 25.81 24.20
C LEU A 19 4.69 25.50 23.90
N VAL A 20 5.08 25.51 22.63
CA VAL A 20 6.46 25.24 22.19
C VAL A 20 7.41 26.35 22.64
N GLN A 21 7.03 27.62 22.45
CA GLN A 21 7.83 28.77 22.91
C GLN A 21 8.05 28.73 24.42
N ASN A 22 6.99 28.43 25.18
CA ASN A 22 7.08 28.33 26.63
C ASN A 22 7.95 27.15 27.07
N ALA A 23 7.87 26.01 26.38
CA ALA A 23 8.73 24.85 26.64
C ALA A 23 10.22 25.17 26.41
N VAL A 24 10.55 25.89 25.34
CA VAL A 24 11.93 26.36 25.08
C VAL A 24 12.40 27.32 26.17
N ASN A 25 11.58 28.29 26.57
CA ASN A 25 11.91 29.24 27.63
C ASN A 25 12.15 28.55 28.98
N GLN A 26 11.52 27.40 29.22
CA GLN A 26 11.72 26.58 30.41
C GLN A 26 12.84 25.53 30.24
N GLY A 27 13.58 25.55 29.13
CA GLY A 27 14.67 24.62 28.86
C GLY A 27 14.22 23.17 28.64
N VAL A 28 12.96 22.93 28.30
CA VAL A 28 12.44 21.59 28.03
C VAL A 28 12.94 21.08 26.67
N SER A 29 13.59 19.92 26.66
CA SER A 29 14.06 19.31 25.42
C SER A 29 12.90 18.88 24.52
N LEU A 30 12.88 19.43 23.31
CA LEU A 30 11.92 19.13 22.23
C LEU A 30 12.41 18.05 21.26
N SER A 31 13.58 17.46 21.53
CA SER A 31 14.08 16.32 20.76
C SER A 31 13.67 15.01 21.43
N GLU A 32 13.12 14.10 20.64
CA GLU A 32 12.77 12.74 21.06
C GLU A 32 13.27 11.76 20.01
N GLN A 33 13.79 10.63 20.48
CA GLN A 33 14.15 9.50 19.65
C GLN A 33 13.33 8.30 20.13
N PHE A 34 12.74 7.59 19.19
CA PHE A 34 11.96 6.40 19.46
C PHE A 34 12.44 5.26 18.55
N MET A 35 12.48 4.05 19.09
CA MET A 35 12.85 2.84 18.37
C MET A 35 11.89 1.73 18.78
N TYR A 36 11.35 1.03 17.79
CA TYR A 36 10.64 -0.23 17.98
C TYR A 36 11.52 -1.38 17.48
N THR A 37 11.33 -2.58 18.02
CA THR A 37 12.03 -3.80 17.56
C THR A 37 11.02 -4.81 17.02
N VAL A 38 11.48 -5.74 16.19
CA VAL A 38 10.63 -6.82 15.65
C VAL A 38 10.08 -7.75 16.75
N SER A 39 10.76 -7.80 17.91
CA SER A 39 10.30 -8.51 19.10
C SER A 39 9.18 -7.78 19.87
N ASP A 40 8.85 -6.54 19.50
CA ASP A 40 7.80 -5.77 20.12
C ASP A 40 6.44 -6.35 19.71
N ARG A 41 5.62 -6.77 20.69
CA ARG A 41 4.37 -7.52 20.45
C ARG A 41 3.34 -6.74 19.61
N SER A 42 3.50 -5.42 19.52
CA SER A 42 2.72 -4.51 18.69
C SER A 42 2.92 -4.70 17.17
N LEU A 43 3.88 -5.52 16.75
CA LEU A 43 4.17 -5.83 15.35
C LEU A 43 4.04 -7.33 15.05
N ALA A 44 3.17 -8.03 15.77
CA ALA A 44 2.88 -9.43 15.48
C ALA A 44 2.41 -9.59 14.03
N ASN A 45 2.97 -10.56 13.29
CA ASN A 45 2.55 -10.88 11.93
C ASN A 45 1.04 -11.12 11.88
N TYR A 46 0.37 -10.46 10.95
CA TYR A 46 -1.04 -10.67 10.66
C TYR A 46 -1.20 -11.10 9.20
N PRO A 47 -2.15 -11.99 8.90
CA PRO A 47 -2.50 -12.30 7.52
C PRO A 47 -3.33 -11.15 6.91
N VAL A 48 -3.02 -10.83 5.67
CA VAL A 48 -3.89 -10.03 4.79
C VAL A 48 -4.69 -10.99 3.93
N HIS A 49 -5.99 -10.77 3.84
CA HIS A 49 -6.89 -11.60 3.06
C HIS A 49 -7.47 -10.78 1.92
N CYS A 50 -7.45 -11.35 0.72
CA CYS A 50 -7.98 -10.71 -0.48
C CYS A 50 -8.73 -11.74 -1.32
N PHE A 51 -9.82 -11.28 -1.95
CA PHE A 51 -10.58 -12.03 -2.94
C PHE A 51 -10.68 -11.19 -4.20
N ALA A 52 -10.37 -11.79 -5.35
CA ALA A 52 -10.49 -11.15 -6.64
C ALA A 52 -11.32 -12.01 -7.59
N VAL A 53 -12.18 -11.37 -8.37
CA VAL A 53 -12.94 -11.98 -9.46
C VAL A 53 -12.65 -11.18 -10.72
N LEU A 54 -12.34 -11.89 -11.80
CA LEU A 54 -12.00 -11.31 -13.10
C LEU A 54 -12.91 -11.89 -14.18
N GLU A 55 -13.43 -11.03 -15.04
CA GLU A 55 -14.12 -11.38 -16.27
C GLU A 55 -13.28 -10.94 -17.47
N THR A 56 -13.01 -11.85 -18.40
CA THR A 56 -12.18 -11.60 -19.57
C THR A 56 -12.85 -12.18 -20.82
N GLU A 57 -12.74 -11.46 -21.92
CA GLU A 57 -13.13 -11.91 -23.26
C GLU A 57 -11.87 -12.25 -24.04
N VAL A 58 -11.87 -13.40 -24.73
CA VAL A 58 -10.72 -13.90 -25.48
C VAL A 58 -11.13 -14.15 -26.92
N ASP A 59 -10.41 -13.53 -27.85
CA ASP A 59 -10.52 -13.85 -29.27
C ASP A 59 -9.75 -15.15 -29.56
N LEU A 60 -10.49 -16.20 -29.91
CA LEU A 60 -9.95 -17.53 -30.18
C LEU A 60 -9.10 -17.61 -31.45
N LEU A 61 -9.24 -16.66 -32.38
CA LEU A 61 -8.49 -16.65 -33.64
C LEU A 61 -7.14 -15.97 -33.48
N THR A 62 -7.06 -14.89 -32.69
CA THR A 62 -5.84 -14.10 -32.52
C THR A 62 -5.12 -14.37 -31.20
N GLY A 63 -5.80 -14.95 -30.21
CA GLY A 63 -5.29 -15.11 -28.85
C GLY A 63 -5.26 -13.82 -28.04
N GLN A 64 -5.78 -12.71 -28.58
CA GLN A 64 -5.92 -11.46 -27.84
C GLN A 64 -7.02 -11.59 -26.79
N TYR A 65 -6.86 -10.87 -25.69
CA TYR A 65 -7.85 -10.85 -24.62
C TYR A 65 -8.11 -9.41 -24.15
N GLN A 66 -9.27 -9.20 -23.57
CA GLN A 66 -9.64 -7.95 -22.92
C GLN A 66 -10.30 -8.23 -21.59
N ILE A 67 -9.85 -7.54 -20.55
CA ILE A 67 -10.43 -7.66 -19.21
C ILE A 67 -11.65 -6.74 -19.15
N LEU A 68 -12.84 -7.33 -19.14
CA LEU A 68 -14.10 -6.60 -19.09
C LEU A 68 -14.32 -6.01 -17.70
N ARG A 69 -14.04 -6.79 -16.65
CA ARG A 69 -14.30 -6.38 -15.27
C ARG A 69 -13.40 -7.08 -14.27
N ALA A 70 -13.00 -6.34 -13.23
CA ALA A 70 -12.34 -6.87 -12.05
C ALA A 70 -12.99 -6.35 -10.77
N ASP A 71 -13.39 -7.26 -9.87
CA ASP A 71 -13.85 -6.94 -8.52
C ASP A 71 -12.86 -7.47 -7.50
N ILE A 72 -12.35 -6.59 -6.64
CA ILE A 72 -11.41 -6.93 -5.58
C ILE A 72 -12.00 -6.55 -4.22
N LEU A 73 -11.95 -7.49 -3.28
CA LEU A 73 -12.28 -7.31 -1.87
C LEU A 73 -11.07 -7.60 -1.01
N GLU A 74 -10.53 -6.57 -0.36
CA GLU A 74 -9.33 -6.70 0.49
C GLU A 74 -9.59 -6.35 1.95
N ASP A 75 -9.00 -7.12 2.86
CA ASP A 75 -8.99 -6.87 4.29
C ASP A 75 -7.74 -6.07 4.69
N ALA A 76 -7.83 -4.74 4.55
CA ALA A 76 -6.82 -3.76 4.94
C ALA A 76 -6.95 -3.28 6.41
N GLY A 77 -7.79 -3.94 7.22
CA GLY A 77 -8.06 -3.49 8.59
C GLY A 77 -8.78 -2.13 8.66
N GLU A 78 -8.40 -1.30 9.64
CA GLU A 78 -8.80 0.11 9.69
C GLU A 78 -7.75 0.94 8.94
N SER A 79 -8.02 1.17 7.64
CA SER A 79 -7.13 1.93 6.75
C SER A 79 -6.80 3.33 7.31
N VAL A 80 -5.51 3.64 7.37
CA VAL A 80 -5.02 4.97 7.80
C VAL A 80 -5.27 6.01 6.71
N SER A 81 -5.10 5.60 5.44
CA SER A 81 -5.28 6.46 4.27
C SER A 81 -5.95 5.66 3.14
N PRO A 82 -7.29 5.67 3.07
CA PRO A 82 -8.06 4.85 2.14
C PRO A 82 -7.63 4.96 0.67
N PHE A 83 -7.27 6.16 0.23
CA PHE A 83 -6.87 6.40 -1.17
C PHE A 83 -5.48 5.84 -1.49
N VAL A 84 -4.57 5.84 -0.52
CA VAL A 84 -3.24 5.25 -0.71
C VAL A 84 -3.36 3.74 -0.77
N ASP A 85 -4.14 3.15 0.14
CA ASP A 85 -4.33 1.71 0.19
C ASP A 85 -5.02 1.20 -1.07
N ILE A 86 -6.06 1.89 -1.56
CA ILE A 86 -6.69 1.56 -2.85
C ILE A 86 -5.65 1.62 -3.98
N GLY A 87 -4.82 2.67 -4.05
CA GLY A 87 -3.79 2.77 -5.08
C GLY A 87 -2.73 1.66 -5.01
N GLN A 88 -2.41 1.16 -3.81
CA GLN A 88 -1.55 -0.02 -3.64
C GLN A 88 -2.21 -1.28 -4.20
N ILE A 89 -3.51 -1.48 -3.92
CA ILE A 89 -4.27 -2.62 -4.43
C ILE A 89 -4.34 -2.57 -5.96
N GLU A 90 -4.64 -1.41 -6.54
CA GLU A 90 -4.67 -1.19 -7.99
C GLU A 90 -3.30 -1.51 -8.63
N GLY A 91 -2.23 -0.93 -8.08
CA GLY A 91 -0.88 -1.12 -8.59
C GLY A 91 -0.43 -2.57 -8.50
N ALA A 92 -0.64 -3.21 -7.34
CA ALA A 92 -0.29 -4.61 -7.13
C ALA A 92 -1.05 -5.54 -8.08
N PHE A 93 -2.34 -5.28 -8.29
CA PHE A 93 -3.16 -6.06 -9.22
C PHE A 93 -2.66 -5.91 -10.66
N VAL A 94 -2.40 -4.69 -11.12
CA VAL A 94 -1.90 -4.45 -12.49
C VAL A 94 -0.51 -5.05 -12.69
N MET A 95 0.39 -4.95 -11.72
CA MET A 95 1.69 -5.63 -11.77
C MET A 95 1.53 -7.16 -11.86
N GLY A 96 0.57 -7.73 -11.11
CA GLY A 96 0.23 -9.15 -11.21
C GLY A 96 -0.31 -9.54 -12.59
N LEU A 97 -1.17 -8.72 -13.18
CA LEU A 97 -1.68 -8.94 -14.54
C LEU A 97 -0.53 -9.03 -15.56
N GLY A 98 0.41 -8.10 -15.48
CA GLY A 98 1.60 -8.09 -16.31
C GLY A 98 2.43 -9.36 -16.16
N TYR A 99 2.76 -9.71 -14.92
CA TYR A 99 3.51 -10.92 -14.59
C TYR A 99 2.90 -12.20 -15.19
N PHE A 100 1.57 -12.32 -15.20
CA PHE A 100 0.89 -13.52 -15.69
C PHE A 100 0.57 -13.53 -17.19
N HIS A 101 0.57 -12.38 -17.87
CA HIS A 101 0.10 -12.30 -19.25
C HIS A 101 1.09 -11.67 -20.23
N SER A 102 1.62 -10.48 -19.93
CA SER A 102 2.36 -9.67 -20.92
C SER A 102 3.87 -9.68 -20.70
N GLU A 103 4.31 -9.82 -19.45
CA GLU A 103 5.71 -9.70 -19.06
C GLU A 103 6.44 -11.04 -19.22
N GLU A 104 7.30 -11.14 -20.25
CA GLU A 104 8.12 -12.32 -20.50
C GLU A 104 9.62 -11.99 -20.42
N ILE A 105 10.36 -12.82 -19.71
CA ILE A 105 11.83 -12.73 -19.60
C ILE A 105 12.44 -13.78 -20.50
N ILE A 106 13.02 -13.34 -21.63
CA ILE A 106 13.60 -14.25 -22.63
C ILE A 106 15.12 -14.11 -22.62
N TYR A 107 15.80 -15.24 -22.48
CA TYR A 107 17.25 -15.33 -22.59
C TYR A 107 17.65 -16.02 -23.90
N ASP A 108 18.78 -15.62 -24.45
CA ASP A 108 19.44 -16.30 -25.56
C ASP A 108 19.90 -17.70 -25.11
N LYS A 109 19.65 -18.70 -25.96
CA LYS A 109 19.93 -20.10 -25.62
C LYS A 109 21.41 -20.47 -25.73
N GLU A 110 22.20 -19.70 -26.48
CA GLU A 110 23.61 -20.02 -26.74
C GLU A 110 24.54 -19.33 -25.74
N ASP A 111 24.33 -18.03 -25.50
CA ASP A 111 25.21 -17.21 -24.65
C ASP A 111 24.59 -16.77 -23.32
N GLY A 112 23.30 -17.03 -23.10
CA GLY A 112 22.58 -16.71 -21.87
C GLY A 112 22.29 -15.22 -21.66
N ARG A 113 22.48 -14.36 -22.68
CA ARG A 113 22.18 -12.92 -22.54
C ARG A 113 20.67 -12.67 -22.47
N LEU A 114 20.27 -11.65 -21.73
CA LEU A 114 18.86 -11.21 -21.67
C LEU A 114 18.46 -10.49 -22.97
N LEU A 115 17.46 -11.01 -23.66
CA LEU A 115 16.92 -10.43 -24.90
C LEU A 115 15.83 -9.38 -24.63
N THR A 116 15.04 -9.56 -23.58
CA THR A 116 13.98 -8.62 -23.17
C THR A 116 14.51 -7.52 -22.25
N ASN A 117 15.58 -6.84 -22.66
CA ASN A 117 16.28 -5.83 -21.85
C ASN A 117 15.87 -4.37 -22.13
N ARG A 118 14.84 -4.14 -22.94
CA ARG A 118 14.37 -2.79 -23.35
C ARG A 118 12.85 -2.74 -23.36
N THR A 119 12.29 -1.55 -23.27
CA THR A 119 10.83 -1.32 -23.31
C THR A 119 10.16 -1.76 -24.62
N TRP A 120 10.92 -1.96 -25.70
CA TRP A 120 10.39 -2.50 -26.96
C TRP A 120 10.36 -4.04 -27.00
N THR A 121 11.14 -4.67 -26.12
CA THR A 121 11.26 -6.13 -26.03
C THR A 121 10.63 -6.68 -24.76
N TYR A 122 10.32 -5.84 -23.78
CA TYR A 122 9.63 -6.15 -22.54
C TYR A 122 8.39 -5.25 -22.40
N TRP A 123 7.21 -5.87 -22.29
CA TRP A 123 5.93 -5.18 -22.38
C TRP A 123 5.21 -5.20 -21.02
N PRO A 124 5.45 -4.18 -20.16
CA PRO A 124 4.65 -4.01 -18.96
C PRO A 124 3.22 -3.57 -19.33
N PRO A 125 2.23 -3.84 -18.48
CA PRO A 125 0.85 -3.40 -18.68
C PRO A 125 0.74 -1.90 -18.95
N GLY A 126 0.06 -1.55 -20.03
CA GLY A 126 -0.32 -0.19 -20.37
C GLY A 126 -1.75 0.14 -19.96
N ALA A 127 -2.20 1.35 -20.31
CA ALA A 127 -3.54 1.83 -20.00
C ALA A 127 -4.67 1.08 -20.74
N GLN A 128 -4.37 0.27 -21.75
CA GLN A 128 -5.36 -0.56 -22.44
C GLN A 128 -5.46 -1.97 -21.85
N ASP A 129 -4.50 -2.35 -21.01
CA ASP A 129 -4.42 -3.70 -20.43
C ASP A 129 -5.10 -3.76 -19.04
N ILE A 130 -5.52 -2.61 -18.50
CA ILE A 130 -6.28 -2.55 -17.25
C ILE A 130 -7.76 -2.93 -17.47
N PRO A 131 -8.46 -3.41 -16.43
CA PRO A 131 -9.89 -3.71 -16.52
C PRO A 131 -10.71 -2.49 -16.94
N ILE A 132 -11.68 -2.68 -17.85
CA ILE A 132 -12.61 -1.61 -18.25
C ILE A 132 -13.45 -1.15 -17.06
N ASP A 133 -13.97 -2.10 -16.28
CA ASP A 133 -14.67 -1.85 -15.03
C ASP A 133 -13.83 -2.38 -13.86
N PHE A 134 -13.17 -1.47 -13.14
CA PHE A 134 -12.28 -1.82 -12.04
C PHE A 134 -12.86 -1.38 -10.69
N ARG A 135 -13.23 -2.35 -9.85
CA ARG A 135 -13.92 -2.11 -8.59
C ARG A 135 -13.13 -2.68 -7.43
N ILE A 136 -12.78 -1.79 -6.50
CA ILE A 136 -12.05 -2.16 -5.28
C ILE A 136 -12.90 -1.81 -4.08
N THR A 137 -13.09 -2.79 -3.21
CA THR A 137 -13.80 -2.63 -1.95
C THR A 137 -12.90 -3.09 -0.81
N MET A 138 -12.78 -2.26 0.22
CA MET A 138 -12.14 -2.68 1.48
C MET A 138 -13.17 -3.28 2.42
N ARG A 139 -12.82 -4.38 3.07
CA ARG A 139 -13.65 -5.05 4.07
C ARG A 139 -13.91 -4.11 5.24
N ARG A 140 -15.19 -3.81 5.50
CA ARG A 140 -15.61 -2.97 6.64
C ARG A 140 -15.56 -3.76 7.95
N ASN A 141 -15.32 -3.06 9.05
CA ASN A 141 -15.38 -3.58 10.42
C ASN A 141 -14.41 -4.75 10.70
N ALA A 142 -13.18 -4.68 10.18
CA ALA A 142 -12.15 -5.70 10.39
C ALA A 142 -10.91 -5.16 11.15
N PRO A 143 -11.07 -4.47 12.30
CA PRO A 143 -9.95 -3.81 12.97
C PRO A 143 -8.88 -4.81 13.42
N ASN A 144 -7.60 -4.44 13.28
CA ASN A 144 -6.48 -5.20 13.81
C ASN A 144 -6.05 -4.66 15.19
N PRO A 145 -6.53 -5.21 16.31
CA PRO A 145 -6.32 -4.60 17.64
C PRO A 145 -4.85 -4.52 18.07
N ASN A 146 -3.96 -5.28 17.43
CA ASN A 146 -2.57 -5.41 17.84
C ASN A 146 -1.63 -4.48 17.08
N PHE A 147 -2.10 -3.81 16.02
CA PHE A 147 -1.26 -3.00 15.13
C PHE A 147 -1.61 -1.52 15.21
N VAL A 148 -0.70 -0.68 14.71
CA VAL A 148 -0.81 0.78 14.76
C VAL A 148 -2.11 1.24 14.10
N LEU A 149 -2.88 2.06 14.81
CA LEU A 149 -4.18 2.58 14.35
C LEU A 149 -5.17 1.50 13.86
N ARG A 150 -4.98 0.25 14.27
CA ARG A 150 -5.77 -0.91 13.85
C ARG A 150 -5.71 -1.24 12.35
N SER A 151 -4.66 -0.76 11.67
CA SER A 151 -4.43 -0.99 10.24
C SER A 151 -3.82 -2.36 9.96
N LYS A 152 -3.74 -2.70 8.68
CA LYS A 152 -2.97 -3.81 8.14
C LYS A 152 -2.08 -3.32 6.99
#